data_AF-A0A1F8L4A7-F1
#
_entry.id   AF-A0A1F8L4A7-F1
#
_cell.length_a   1.000
_cell.length_b   1.000
_cell.length_c   1.000
_cell.angle_alpha   90.00
_cell.angle_beta   90.00
_cell.angle_gamma   90.00
#
_symmetry.space_group_name_H-M   'P 1'
#
loop_
_entity.id
_entity.type
_entity.pdbx_description
1 polymer ?
#
loop_
_entity_poly.entity_id
_entity_poly.type
_entity_poly.pdbx_seq_one_letter_code
_entity_poly.pdbx_strand_id
1 'polypeptide(L)'
;MYFPVSGWFTAFVLTLAVEAPIVAFLLRRAEPDLLRLGVLIVFANLATHLVVWYVITQLFLVGTPGYTLVAETWATAAEAVFYGATIRGLSARRAIAVAVAANAASFLAGRVIGGLWPELFR
;
A
#
# COMPACT_ATOMS: atom_id res chain seq x y z
N MET A 1 -16.27 13.00 -0.97
CA MET A 1 -15.21 13.95 -1.40
C MET A 1 -14.73 13.53 -2.78
N TYR A 2 -14.54 14.44 -3.75
CA TYR A 2 -14.03 14.08 -5.08
C TYR A 2 -12.51 14.18 -5.08
N PHE A 3 -11.82 13.04 -5.19
CA PHE A 3 -10.37 13.01 -5.30
C PHE A 3 -9.95 13.02 -6.77
N PRO A 4 -9.11 13.97 -7.19
CA PRO A 4 -8.62 14.01 -8.55
C PRO A 4 -7.77 12.77 -8.83
N VAL A 5 -7.95 12.17 -10.01
CA VAL A 5 -7.18 10.99 -10.46
C VAL A 5 -5.68 11.28 -10.45
N SER A 6 -5.26 12.52 -10.72
CA SER A 6 -3.87 12.95 -10.65
C SER A 6 -3.29 12.84 -9.24
N GLY A 7 -4.02 13.28 -8.21
CA GLY A 7 -3.59 13.18 -6.81
C GLY A 7 -3.47 11.73 -6.36
N TRP A 8 -4.46 10.90 -6.73
CA TRP A 8 -4.42 9.46 -6.49
C TRP A 8 -3.23 8.79 -7.16
N PHE A 9 -2.98 9.10 -8.44
CA PHE A 9 -1.93 8.49 -9.23
C PHE A 9 -0.53 8.86 -8.68
N THR A 10 -0.32 10.12 -8.32
CA THR A 10 0.92 10.56 -7.66
C THR A 10 1.14 9.79 -6.35
N ALA A 11 0.12 9.67 -5.51
CA ALA A 11 0.21 8.91 -4.27
C ALA A 11 0.52 7.44 -4.53
N PHE A 12 -0.15 6.82 -5.51
CA PHE A 12 0.09 5.43 -5.91
C PHE A 12 1.54 5.19 -6.38
N VAL A 13 2.08 6.08 -7.21
CA VAL A 13 3.47 6.00 -7.67
C VAL A 13 4.46 6.14 -6.50
N LEU A 14 4.19 7.04 -5.56
CA LEU A 14 5.01 7.19 -4.35
C LEU A 14 4.96 5.95 -3.48
N THR A 15 3.77 5.37 -3.28
CA THR A 15 3.61 4.11 -2.56
C THR A 15 4.44 3.01 -3.22
N LEU A 16 4.33 2.83 -4.54
CA LEU A 16 5.13 1.84 -5.26
C LEU A 16 6.64 2.09 -5.12
N ALA A 17 7.07 3.35 -5.16
CA ALA A 17 8.48 3.71 -5.01
C ALA A 17 9.04 3.32 -3.63
N VAL A 18 8.21 3.32 -2.58
CA VAL A 18 8.60 2.93 -1.23
C VAL A 18 8.42 1.44 -0.98
N GLU A 19 7.27 0.89 -1.33
CA GLU A 19 6.90 -0.48 -0.98
C GLU A 19 7.54 -1.52 -1.88
N ALA A 20 7.61 -1.28 -3.19
CA ALA A 20 8.15 -2.26 -4.13
C ALA A 20 9.56 -2.74 -3.77
N PRO A 21 10.55 -1.87 -3.44
CA PRO A 21 11.87 -2.35 -3.04
C PRO A 21 11.85 -3.17 -1.74
N ILE A 22 10.99 -2.80 -0.77
CA ILE A 22 10.85 -3.51 0.50
C ILE A 22 10.26 -4.90 0.26
N VAL A 23 9.12 -4.97 -0.43
CA VAL A 23 8.42 -6.22 -0.71
C VAL A 23 9.29 -7.11 -1.60
N ALA A 24 9.91 -6.56 -2.66
CA ALA A 24 10.82 -7.31 -3.52
C ALA A 24 11.99 -7.89 -2.72
N PHE A 25 12.64 -7.10 -1.87
CA PHE A 25 13.74 -7.59 -1.05
C PHE A 25 13.32 -8.72 -0.08
N LEU A 26 12.16 -8.57 0.57
CA LEU A 26 11.67 -9.52 1.57
C LEU A 26 11.06 -10.78 0.95
N LEU A 27 10.51 -10.70 -0.27
CA LEU A 27 9.82 -11.80 -0.94
C LEU A 27 10.57 -12.44 -2.11
N ARG A 28 11.67 -11.87 -2.63
CA ARG A 28 12.47 -12.45 -3.74
C ARG A 28 12.92 -13.90 -3.56
N ARG A 29 13.00 -14.40 -2.32
CA ARG A 29 13.32 -15.81 -2.04
C ARG A 29 12.08 -16.72 -2.08
N ALA A 30 10.90 -16.17 -1.81
CA ALA A 30 9.63 -16.89 -1.87
C ALA A 30 9.03 -16.87 -3.29
N GLU A 31 9.25 -15.79 -4.03
CA GLU A 31 8.91 -15.65 -5.44
C GLU A 31 10.16 -15.23 -6.22
N PRO A 32 10.91 -16.19 -6.80
CA PRO A 32 12.14 -15.90 -7.54
C PRO A 32 11.91 -15.20 -8.89
N ASP A 33 10.71 -15.35 -9.47
CA ASP A 33 10.34 -14.64 -10.69
C ASP A 33 10.04 -13.17 -10.36
N LEU A 34 11.03 -12.31 -10.56
CA LEU A 34 10.95 -10.88 -10.24
C LEU A 34 9.89 -10.15 -11.07
N LEU A 35 9.61 -10.61 -12.29
CA LEU A 35 8.57 -10.00 -13.12
C LEU A 35 7.21 -10.29 -12.52
N ARG A 36 6.94 -11.56 -12.20
CA ARG A 36 5.72 -11.96 -11.49
C ARG A 36 5.59 -11.25 -10.14
N LEU A 37 6.66 -11.16 -9.35
CA LEU A 37 6.65 -10.45 -8.08
C LEU A 37 6.31 -8.97 -8.26
N GLY A 38 6.89 -8.31 -9.26
CA GLY A 38 6.57 -6.92 -9.60
C GLY A 38 5.10 -6.74 -9.95
N VAL A 39 4.53 -7.63 -10.78
CA VAL A 39 3.10 -7.62 -11.11
C VAL A 39 2.24 -7.79 -9.86
N LEU A 40 2.58 -8.74 -8.97
CA LEU A 40 1.85 -8.95 -7.72
C LEU A 40 1.87 -7.71 -6.82
N ILE A 41 3.02 -7.05 -6.66
CA ILE A 41 3.15 -5.82 -5.89
C ILE A 41 2.24 -4.73 -6.45
N VAL A 42 2.30 -4.49 -7.76
CA VAL A 42 1.50 -3.47 -8.43
C VAL A 42 0.01 -3.75 -8.30
N PHE A 43 -0.42 -4.99 -8.49
CA PHE A 43 -1.84 -5.36 -8.37
C PHE A 43 -2.35 -5.25 -6.94
N ALA A 44 -1.56 -5.69 -5.95
CA ALA A 44 -1.92 -5.58 -4.55
C ALA A 44 -2.15 -4.10 -4.18
N ASN A 45 -1.17 -3.26 -4.49
CA ASN A 45 -1.23 -1.82 -4.26
C ASN A 45 -2.37 -1.15 -5.02
N LEU A 46 -2.62 -1.53 -6.27
CA LEU A 46 -3.69 -0.93 -7.08
C LEU A 46 -5.06 -1.21 -6.46
N ALA A 47 -5.29 -2.46 -6.04
CA ALA A 47 -6.54 -2.87 -5.42
C ALA A 47 -6.75 -2.16 -4.06
N THR A 48 -5.72 -2.07 -3.22
CA THR A 48 -5.83 -1.40 -1.92
C THR A 48 -6.00 0.11 -2.07
N HIS A 49 -5.22 0.77 -2.94
CA HIS A 49 -5.30 2.21 -3.16
C HIS A 49 -6.67 2.65 -3.67
N LEU A 50 -7.28 1.92 -4.61
CA LEU A 50 -8.60 2.27 -5.14
C LEU A 50 -9.66 2.21 -4.03
N VAL A 51 -9.61 1.22 -3.15
CA VAL A 51 -10.54 1.12 -2.01
C VAL A 51 -10.31 2.25 -1.02
N VAL A 52 -9.05 2.53 -0.65
CA VAL A 52 -8.73 3.62 0.27
C VAL A 52 -9.23 4.95 -0.27
N TRP A 53 -8.90 5.29 -1.52
CA TRP A 53 -9.17 6.61 -2.08
C TRP A 53 -10.61 6.82 -2.55
N TYR A 54 -11.32 5.78 -3.01
CA TYR A 54 -12.65 5.93 -3.59
C TYR A 54 -13.78 5.34 -2.75
N VAL A 55 -13.49 4.41 -1.83
CA VAL A 55 -14.52 3.80 -0.97
C VAL A 55 -14.42 4.34 0.46
N ILE A 56 -13.25 4.23 1.11
CA ILE A 56 -13.08 4.62 2.52
C ILE A 56 -13.28 6.13 2.73
N THR A 57 -12.86 6.96 1.77
CA THR A 57 -13.08 8.42 1.77
C THR A 57 -14.54 8.84 1.68
N GLN A 58 -15.45 7.95 1.29
CA GLN A 58 -16.90 8.21 1.32
C GLN A 58 -17.53 7.86 2.67
N LEU A 59 -16.83 7.06 3.48
CA LEU A 59 -17.31 6.59 4.78
C LEU A 59 -16.67 7.34 5.95
N PHE A 60 -15.44 7.83 5.78
CA PHE A 60 -14.66 8.47 6.83
C PHE A 60 -14.09 9.81 6.38
N LEU A 61 -14.02 10.75 7.31
CA LEU A 61 -13.43 12.06 7.07
C LEU A 61 -11.90 11.95 7.00
N VAL A 62 -11.34 12.32 5.86
CA VAL A 62 -9.90 12.30 5.58
C VAL A 62 -9.15 13.16 6.60
N GLY A 63 -8.00 12.65 7.07
CA GLY A 63 -7.16 13.32 8.07
C GLY A 63 -7.59 13.09 9.53
N THR A 64 -8.70 12.39 9.77
CA THR A 64 -9.07 11.97 11.13
C THR A 64 -8.36 10.68 11.55
N PRO A 65 -8.14 10.45 12.87
CA PRO A 65 -7.58 9.19 13.35
C PRO A 65 -8.40 7.97 12.93
N GLY A 66 -9.73 8.09 12.84
CA GLY A 66 -10.62 7.02 12.40
C GLY A 66 -10.40 6.64 10.94
N TYR A 67 -10.28 7.63 10.04
CA TYR A 67 -9.90 7.40 8.65
C TYR A 67 -8.56 6.68 8.54
N THR A 68 -7.53 7.19 9.23
CA THR A 68 -6.18 6.61 9.19
C THR A 68 -6.20 5.17 9.68
N LEU A 69 -6.82 4.89 10.83
CA LEU A 69 -6.89 3.53 11.37
C LEU A 69 -7.52 2.55 10.38
N VAL A 70 -8.65 2.92 9.77
CA VAL A 70 -9.38 2.05 8.84
C VAL A 70 -8.61 1.88 7.53
N ALA A 71 -8.05 2.95 6.97
CA ALA A 71 -7.28 2.91 5.73
C ALA A 71 -6.02 2.03 5.87
N GLU A 72 -5.21 2.26 6.91
CA GLU A 72 -3.97 1.51 7.15
C GLU A 72 -4.24 0.04 7.48
N THR A 73 -5.29 -0.23 8.26
CA THR A 73 -5.70 -1.61 8.57
C THR A 73 -6.16 -2.34 7.32
N TRP A 74 -6.96 -1.68 6.47
CA TRP A 74 -7.43 -2.27 5.21
C TRP A 74 -6.26 -2.59 4.29
N ALA A 75 -5.38 -1.63 4.02
CA ALA A 75 -4.25 -1.82 3.12
C ALA A 75 -3.35 -2.97 3.60
N THR A 76 -2.96 -2.95 4.89
CA THR A 76 -2.14 -4.01 5.49
C THR A 76 -2.80 -5.39 5.43
N ALA A 77 -4.08 -5.49 5.81
CA ALA A 77 -4.79 -6.76 5.84
C ALA A 77 -5.02 -7.33 4.43
N ALA A 78 -5.45 -6.49 3.49
CA ALA A 78 -5.71 -6.89 2.11
C ALA A 78 -4.43 -7.36 1.42
N GLU A 79 -3.31 -6.66 1.61
CA GLU A 79 -2.02 -7.07 1.06
C GLU A 79 -1.49 -8.37 1.67
N ALA A 80 -1.60 -8.53 2.99
CA ALA A 80 -1.21 -9.76 3.66
C ALA A 80 -2.00 -10.97 3.12
N VAL A 81 -3.32 -10.81 2.94
CA VAL A 81 -4.18 -11.84 2.34
C VAL A 81 -3.78 -12.08 0.88
N PHE A 82 -3.56 -11.03 0.10
CA PHE A 82 -3.20 -11.14 -1.31
C PHE A 82 -1.88 -11.89 -1.50
N TYR A 83 -0.81 -11.52 -0.79
CA TYR A 83 0.47 -12.20 -0.88
C TYR A 83 0.40 -13.64 -0.38
N GLY A 84 -0.31 -13.87 0.74
CA GLY A 84 -0.51 -15.22 1.28
C GLY A 84 -1.26 -16.15 0.33
N ALA A 85 -2.21 -15.62 -0.44
CA ALA A 85 -2.99 -16.39 -1.41
C ALA A 85 -2.26 -16.62 -2.74
N THR A 86 -1.41 -15.68 -3.17
CA THR A 86 -0.82 -15.67 -4.52
C THR A 86 0.60 -16.26 -4.58
N ILE A 87 1.36 -16.20 -3.48
CA ILE A 87 2.73 -16.71 -3.40
C ILE A 87 2.73 -18.08 -2.72
N ARG A 88 3.06 -19.12 -3.49
CA ARG A 88 3.04 -20.51 -3.02
C ARG A 88 4.04 -20.73 -1.88
N GLY A 89 3.59 -21.36 -0.81
CA GLY A 89 4.44 -21.70 0.34
C GLY A 89 4.80 -20.52 1.24
N LEU A 90 4.23 -19.32 1.00
CA LEU A 90 4.41 -18.19 1.89
C LEU A 90 3.62 -18.40 3.18
N SER A 91 4.30 -18.38 4.34
CA SER A 91 3.61 -18.49 5.62
C SER A 91 2.81 -17.23 5.93
N ALA A 92 1.64 -17.39 6.56
CA ALA A 92 0.79 -16.26 6.95
C ALA A 92 1.56 -15.22 7.78
N ARG A 93 2.42 -15.68 8.71
CA ARG A 93 3.26 -14.79 9.52
C ARG A 93 4.19 -13.92 8.67
N ARG A 94 4.78 -14.49 7.61
CA ARG A 94 5.67 -13.74 6.71
C ARG A 94 4.88 -12.78 5.83
N ALA A 95 3.72 -13.19 5.32
CA ALA A 95 2.84 -12.30 4.55
C ALA A 95 2.41 -11.07 5.38
N ILE A 96 1.95 -11.28 6.61
CA ILE A 96 1.59 -10.20 7.55
C ILE A 96 2.81 -9.31 7.84
N ALA A 97 3.96 -9.90 8.16
CA ALA A 97 5.16 -9.13 8.49
C ALA A 97 5.62 -8.24 7.33
N VAL A 98 5.55 -8.75 6.09
CA VAL A 98 5.91 -7.98 4.88
C VAL A 98 4.91 -6.85 4.65
N ALA A 99 3.60 -7.13 4.72
CA ALA A 99 2.57 -6.12 4.54
C ALA A 99 2.70 -5.00 5.58
N VAL A 100 2.86 -5.35 6.86
CA VAL A 100 3.07 -4.38 7.94
C VAL A 100 4.33 -3.53 7.70
N ALA A 101 5.44 -4.16 7.32
CA ALA A 101 6.70 -3.43 7.09
C ALA A 101 6.59 -2.45 5.91
N ALA A 102 5.98 -2.88 4.80
CA ALA A 102 5.79 -2.05 3.61
C ALA A 102 4.84 -0.88 3.90
N ASN A 103 3.65 -1.15 4.46
CA ASN A 103 2.65 -0.13 4.76
C ASN A 103 3.16 0.86 5.81
N ALA A 104 3.85 0.39 6.87
CA ALA A 104 4.44 1.29 7.86
C ALA A 104 5.49 2.23 7.25
N ALA A 105 6.33 1.72 6.36
CA ALA A 105 7.31 2.55 5.65
C ALA A 105 6.62 3.56 4.71
N SER A 106 5.62 3.12 3.97
CA SER A 106 4.83 3.96 3.07
C SER A 106 4.08 5.08 3.83
N PHE A 107 3.42 4.73 4.95
CA PHE A 107 2.77 5.68 5.83
C PHE A 107 3.74 6.74 6.35
N LEU A 108 4.90 6.32 6.89
CA LEU A 108 5.92 7.25 7.38
C LEU A 108 6.45 8.15 6.27
N ALA A 109 6.73 7.59 5.09
CA ALA A 109 7.15 8.36 3.92
C ALA A 109 6.09 9.39 3.52
N GLY A 110 4.81 9.00 3.46
CA GLY A 110 3.69 9.89 3.16
C GLY A 110 3.56 11.02 4.18
N ARG A 111 3.78 10.75 5.47
CA ARG A 111 3.77 11.77 6.54
C ARG A 111 4.92 12.77 6.39
N VAL A 112 6.12 12.30 6.07
CA VAL A 112 7.29 13.16 5.84
C VAL A 112 7.08 14.01 4.60
N ILE A 113 6.71 13.40 3.46
CA ILE A 113 6.50 14.10 2.19
C ILE A 113 5.36 15.11 2.31
N GLY A 114 4.23 14.74 2.93
CA GLY A 114 3.12 15.66 3.15
C GLY A 114 3.47 16.85 4.06
N GLY A 115 4.42 16.66 4.99
CA GLY A 115 4.96 17.75 5.80
C GLY A 115 5.90 18.68 5.03
N LEU A 116 6.70 18.13 4.12
CA LEU A 116 7.67 18.89 3.31
C LEU A 116 7.05 19.53 2.06
N TRP A 117 6.02 18.92 1.47
CA TRP A 117 5.45 19.33 0.20
C TRP A 117 3.90 19.20 0.19
N PRO A 118 3.19 20.11 0.87
CA PRO A 118 1.73 20.01 1.06
C PRO A 118 0.91 20.07 -0.23
N GLU A 119 1.45 20.71 -1.27
CA GLU A 119 0.79 20.88 -2.58
C GLU A 119 0.83 19.62 -3.44
N LEU A 120 1.64 18.61 -3.10
CA LEU A 120 1.87 17.43 -3.93
C LEU A 120 0.60 16.56 -4.15
N PHE A 121 -0.35 16.67 -3.23
CA PHE A 121 -1.57 15.85 -3.21
C PHE A 121 -2.86 16.66 -3.45
N ARG A 122 -2.75 17.94 -3.84
CA ARG A 122 -3.90 18.80 -4.16
C ARG A 122 -4.34 18.65 -5.61
#